data_AF-A0A166R4W1-F1
#
_entry.id   AF-A0A166R4W1-F1
#
_cell.length_a   1.000
_cell.length_b   1.000
_cell.length_c   1.000
_cell.angle_alpha   90.00
_cell.angle_beta   90.00
_cell.angle_gamma   90.00
#
_symmetry.space_group_name_H-M   'P 1'
#
loop_
_entity.id
_entity.type
_entity.pdbx_description
1 polymer ?
#
loop_
_entity_poly.entity_id
_entity_poly.type
_entity_poly.pdbx_seq_one_letter_code
_entity_poly.pdbx_strand_id
1 'polypeptide(L)'
;MAFARLHGVDSLATASHTYKTALGAARILNRFGGYAGWCDATFDLPRTDSPGPGDLALIESADAFGAALGLCIQPGEFAIKTESGMTIAPATILKGWTCPSSLR
;
A
#
# COMPACT_ATOMS: atom_id res chain seq x y z
N MET A 1 26.03 13.34 0.04
CA MET A 1 24.81 13.07 -0.77
C MET A 1 24.67 11.62 -1.26
N ALA A 2 25.59 10.69 -0.94
CA ALA A 2 25.45 9.26 -1.30
C ALA A 2 24.52 8.47 -0.35
N PHE A 3 24.43 8.85 0.93
CA PHE A 3 23.68 8.12 1.96
C PHE A 3 22.15 8.10 1.72
N ALA A 4 21.56 9.22 1.29
CA ALA A 4 20.11 9.30 1.03
C ALA A 4 19.66 8.51 -0.20
N ARG A 5 20.55 8.22 -1.16
CA ARG A 5 20.20 7.41 -2.34
C ARG A 5 20.08 5.92 -2.05
N LEU A 6 20.68 5.44 -0.95
CA LEU A 6 20.70 4.01 -0.59
C LEU A 6 19.42 3.57 0.15
N HIS A 7 18.69 4.49 0.76
CA HIS A 7 17.55 4.15 1.62
C HIS A 7 16.17 4.34 0.96
N GLY A 8 16.13 4.74 -0.31
CA GLY A 8 14.89 5.14 -0.96
C GLY A 8 14.32 6.44 -0.37
N VAL A 9 13.36 7.04 -1.07
CA VAL A 9 12.57 8.14 -0.51
C VAL A 9 11.38 7.50 0.20
N ASP A 10 11.27 7.70 1.52
CA ASP A 10 10.06 7.30 2.25
C ASP A 10 8.91 8.22 1.84
N SER A 11 8.02 7.72 0.98
CA SER A 11 6.83 8.45 0.52
C SER A 11 5.88 8.81 1.68
N LEU A 12 6.03 8.17 2.85
CA LEU A 12 5.26 8.46 4.05
C LEU A 12 5.99 9.37 5.04
N ALA A 13 7.20 9.84 4.74
CA ALA A 13 7.94 10.74 5.62
C ALA A 13 7.18 12.05 5.92
N THR A 14 6.35 12.51 4.99
CA THR A 14 5.47 13.68 5.14
C THR A 14 4.10 13.33 5.69
N ALA A 15 3.75 12.05 5.78
CA ALA A 15 2.52 11.55 6.39
C ALA A 15 2.62 11.61 7.94
N SER A 16 2.96 12.77 8.49
CA SER A 16 2.78 13.05 9.91
C SER A 16 1.29 12.88 10.24
N HIS A 17 0.99 12.31 11.41
CA HIS A 17 -0.36 11.98 11.91
C HIS A 17 -1.41 13.03 11.51
N THR A 18 -2.03 12.85 10.34
CA THR A 18 -2.88 13.87 9.71
C THR A 18 -4.23 13.96 10.42
N TYR A 19 -4.51 12.98 11.28
CA TYR A 19 -5.69 12.87 12.13
C TYR A 19 -5.35 12.07 13.39
N LYS A 20 -6.14 12.29 14.45
CA LYS A 20 -6.05 11.55 15.73
C LYS A 20 -7.33 10.80 16.08
N THR A 21 -8.33 10.81 15.20
CA THR A 21 -9.66 10.25 15.46
C THR A 21 -10.15 9.44 14.27
N ALA A 22 -10.98 8.43 14.53
CA ALA A 22 -11.64 7.64 13.48
C ALA A 22 -12.46 8.52 12.52
N LEU A 23 -13.11 9.57 13.03
CA LEU A 23 -13.83 10.54 12.20
C LEU A 23 -12.89 11.32 11.26
N GLY A 24 -11.68 11.66 11.72
CA GLY A 24 -10.67 12.28 10.86
C GLY A 24 -10.23 11.35 9.73
N ALA A 25 -10.03 10.06 10.03
CA ALA A 25 -9.76 9.03 9.02
C ALA A 25 -10.89 8.95 7.98
N ALA A 26 -12.14 8.85 8.45
CA ALA A 26 -13.32 8.76 7.59
C ALA A 26 -13.46 9.97 6.65
N ARG A 27 -13.14 11.18 7.11
CA ARG A 27 -13.15 12.40 6.27
C ARG A 27 -12.11 12.36 5.17
N ILE A 28 -10.90 11.86 5.46
CA ILE A 28 -9.86 11.68 4.46
C ILE A 28 -10.32 10.68 3.41
N LEU A 29 -10.82 9.51 3.84
CA LEU A 29 -11.34 8.51 2.91
C LEU A 29 -12.47 9.08 2.05
N ASN A 30 -13.43 9.78 2.66
CA ASN A 30 -14.53 10.41 1.92
C ASN A 30 -14.02 11.45 0.90
N ARG A 31 -13.02 12.26 1.28
CA ARG A 31 -12.41 13.28 0.39
C ARG A 31 -11.77 12.66 -0.85
N PHE A 32 -11.13 11.50 -0.71
CA PHE A 32 -10.40 10.84 -1.79
C PHE A 32 -11.20 9.72 -2.47
N GLY A 33 -12.49 9.57 -2.17
CA GLY A 33 -13.33 8.53 -2.77
C GLY A 33 -13.01 7.11 -2.29
N GLY A 34 -12.46 6.98 -1.08
CA GLY A 34 -12.09 5.72 -0.44
C GLY A 34 -10.59 5.52 -0.28
N TYR A 35 -10.21 4.36 0.24
CA TYR A 35 -8.82 4.04 0.56
C TYR A 35 -7.94 3.92 -0.69
N ALA A 36 -8.46 3.34 -1.77
CA ALA A 36 -7.76 3.24 -3.04
C ALA A 36 -7.41 4.62 -3.65
N GLY A 37 -8.36 5.56 -3.60
CA GLY A 37 -8.11 6.93 -4.09
C GLY A 37 -7.17 7.71 -3.18
N TRP A 38 -7.21 7.47 -1.86
CA TRP A 38 -6.20 8.01 -0.95
C TRP A 38 -4.81 7.47 -1.24
N CYS A 39 -4.68 6.16 -1.53
CA CYS A 39 -3.42 5.53 -1.91
C CYS A 39 -2.83 6.18 -3.16
N ASP A 40 -3.63 6.43 -4.20
CA ASP A 40 -3.13 7.12 -5.42
C ASP A 40 -2.66 8.54 -5.17
N ALA A 41 -3.31 9.25 -4.24
CA ALA A 41 -2.91 10.61 -3.88
C ALA A 41 -1.66 10.65 -3.01
N THR A 42 -1.27 9.51 -2.41
CA THR A 42 -0.19 9.42 -1.41
C THR A 42 1.05 8.74 -1.97
N PHE A 43 0.87 7.58 -2.61
CA PHE A 43 1.94 6.83 -3.24
C PHE A 43 2.10 7.36 -4.67
N ASP A 44 3.07 8.23 -4.88
CA ASP A 44 3.49 8.68 -6.21
C ASP A 44 4.14 7.51 -6.99
N LEU A 45 3.33 6.50 -7.31
CA LEU A 45 3.72 5.24 -7.94
C LEU A 45 2.85 4.98 -9.19
N PRO A 46 3.43 4.48 -10.29
CA PRO A 46 2.66 4.06 -11.46
C PRO A 46 1.64 2.98 -11.10
N ARG A 47 0.43 3.05 -11.67
CA ARG A 47 -0.58 2.00 -11.49
C ARG A 47 -0.32 0.80 -12.39
N THR A 48 -0.72 -0.39 -11.93
CA THR A 48 -0.71 -1.63 -12.71
C THR A 48 -1.91 -2.52 -12.36
N ASP A 49 -2.46 -3.21 -13.36
CA ASP A 49 -3.49 -4.24 -13.18
C ASP A 49 -2.88 -5.65 -13.01
N SER A 50 -1.56 -5.76 -13.12
CA SER A 50 -0.82 -7.02 -12.99
C SER A 50 0.45 -6.82 -12.16
N PRO A 51 0.33 -6.70 -10.82
CA PRO A 51 1.46 -6.52 -9.92
C PRO A 51 2.43 -7.70 -10.03
N GLY A 52 3.71 -7.41 -10.25
CA GLY A 52 4.80 -8.39 -10.23
C GLY A 52 5.50 -8.46 -8.86
N PRO A 53 6.46 -9.38 -8.66
CA PRO A 53 7.24 -9.45 -7.44
C PRO A 53 7.85 -8.10 -7.05
N GLY A 54 7.57 -7.62 -5.84
CA GLY A 54 8.03 -6.32 -5.33
C GLY A 54 7.04 -5.16 -5.52
N ASP A 55 5.99 -5.35 -6.30
CA ASP A 55 4.93 -4.36 -6.47
C ASP A 55 3.98 -4.33 -5.26
N LEU A 56 3.33 -3.18 -5.07
CA LEU A 56 2.34 -3.00 -4.01
C LEU A 56 0.94 -3.29 -4.56
N ALA A 57 0.10 -3.94 -3.78
CA ALA A 57 -1.31 -4.13 -4.10
C ALA A 57 -2.20 -3.81 -2.91
N LEU A 58 -3.32 -3.15 -3.18
CA LEU A 58 -4.47 -3.15 -2.30
C LEU A 58 -5.28 -4.41 -2.63
N ILE A 59 -5.47 -5.27 -1.65
CA ILE A 59 -6.14 -6.55 -1.79
C ILE A 59 -7.38 -6.62 -0.90
N GLU A 60 -8.33 -7.49 -1.25
CA GLU A 60 -9.44 -7.80 -0.35
C GLU A 60 -8.93 -8.44 0.94
N SER A 61 -9.41 -7.94 2.09
CA SER A 61 -9.16 -8.57 3.39
C SER A 61 -10.43 -9.25 3.88
N ALA A 62 -10.27 -10.43 4.48
CA ALA A 62 -11.37 -11.13 5.13
C ALA A 62 -11.85 -10.42 6.42
N ASP A 63 -11.05 -9.51 6.97
CA ASP A 63 -11.38 -8.77 8.18
C ASP A 63 -12.35 -7.60 7.91
N ALA A 64 -13.01 -7.11 8.96
CA ALA A 64 -14.11 -6.13 8.91
C ALA A 64 -13.81 -4.79 8.18
N PHE A 65 -12.55 -4.51 7.85
CA PHE A 65 -12.13 -3.32 7.10
C PHE A 65 -11.92 -3.56 5.59
N GLY A 66 -12.19 -4.77 5.11
CA GLY A 66 -12.43 -5.12 3.70
C GLY A 66 -11.22 -5.04 2.75
N ALA A 67 -10.14 -4.36 3.13
CA ALA A 67 -8.95 -4.25 2.30
C ALA A 67 -7.65 -4.14 3.11
N ALA A 68 -6.55 -4.62 2.54
CA ALA A 68 -5.21 -4.52 3.10
C ALA A 68 -4.18 -4.16 2.03
N LEU A 69 -3.09 -3.50 2.41
CA LEU A 69 -1.92 -3.35 1.54
C LEU A 69 -1.03 -4.58 1.68
N GLY A 70 -0.64 -5.15 0.55
CA GLY A 70 0.26 -6.30 0.46
C GLY A 70 1.38 -6.08 -0.55
N LEU A 71 2.52 -6.70 -0.27
CA LEU A 71 3.64 -6.78 -1.21
C LEU A 71 3.45 -8.01 -2.09
N CYS A 72 3.38 -7.83 -3.40
CA CYS A 72 3.29 -8.95 -4.34
C CYS A 72 4.59 -9.76 -4.28
N ILE A 73 4.48 -11.06 -3.98
CA ILE A 73 5.61 -12.00 -3.96
C ILE A 73 5.67 -12.74 -5.30
N GLN A 74 4.50 -13.06 -5.84
CA GLN A 74 4.27 -13.56 -7.19
C GLN A 74 2.82 -13.25 -7.59
N PRO A 75 2.46 -13.30 -8.89
CA PRO A 75 1.10 -12.99 -9.33
C PRO A 75 0.04 -13.79 -8.55
N GLY A 76 -0.82 -13.08 -7.83
CA GLY A 76 -1.90 -13.65 -7.02
C GLY A 76 -1.55 -13.98 -5.57
N GLU A 77 -0.29 -13.86 -5.14
CA GLU A 77 0.13 -14.07 -3.75
C GLU A 77 0.84 -12.86 -3.16
N PHE A 78 0.43 -12.50 -1.94
CA PHE A 78 0.83 -11.26 -1.30
C PHE A 78 1.31 -11.51 0.12
N ALA A 79 2.44 -10.88 0.47
CA ALA A 79 2.87 -10.76 1.86
C ALA A 79 2.10 -9.62 2.52
N ILE A 80 1.37 -9.95 3.59
CA ILE A 80 0.51 -9.02 4.34
C ILE A 80 0.78 -9.07 5.84
N LYS A 81 0.50 -7.96 6.52
CA LYS A 81 0.51 -7.88 7.98
C LYS A 81 -0.87 -8.28 8.51
N THR A 82 -0.90 -9.24 9.41
CA THR A 82 -2.07 -9.61 10.22
C THR A 82 -1.82 -9.27 11.69
N GLU A 83 -2.80 -9.47 12.57
CA GLU A 83 -2.59 -9.36 14.02
C GLU A 83 -1.52 -10.35 14.52
N SER A 84 -1.51 -11.57 13.97
CA SER A 84 -0.62 -12.66 14.37
C SER A 84 0.81 -12.56 13.82
N GLY A 85 1.07 -11.71 12.83
CA GLY A 85 2.40 -11.63 12.23
C GLY A 85 2.40 -11.12 10.80
N MET A 86 3.39 -11.55 10.03
CA MET A 86 3.35 -11.48 8.57
C MET A 86 2.89 -12.84 8.05
N THR A 87 2.05 -12.85 7.02
CA THR A 87 1.66 -14.06 6.31
C THR A 87 1.73 -13.83 4.82
N ILE A 88 1.88 -14.92 4.05
CA ILE A 88 1.73 -14.91 2.60
C ILE A 88 0.39 -15.58 2.32
N ALA A 89 -0.47 -14.90 1.57
CA ALA A 89 -1.80 -15.42 1.26
C ALA A 89 -2.21 -15.07 -0.17
N PRO A 90 -3.02 -15.92 -0.82
CA PRO A 90 -3.70 -15.56 -2.05
C PRO A 90 -4.76 -14.49 -1.75
N ALA A 91 -4.94 -13.53 -2.66
CA ALA A 91 -5.97 -12.51 -2.51
C ALA A 91 -6.41 -11.88 -3.84
N THR A 92 -7.64 -11.37 -3.85
CA THR A 92 -8.17 -10.57 -4.96
C THR A 92 -7.53 -9.19 -4.94
N ILE A 93 -6.97 -8.76 -6.07
CA ILE A 93 -6.43 -7.41 -6.23
C ILE A 93 -7.60 -6.43 -6.42
N LEU A 94 -7.69 -5.45 -5.54
CA LEU A 94 -8.55 -4.28 -5.72
C LEU A 94 -7.83 -3.18 -6.50
N LYS A 95 -6.50 -3.05 -6.29
CA LYS A 95 -5.66 -2.08 -6.99
C LYS A 95 -4.17 -2.44 -6.91
N GLY A 96 -3.38 -2.07 -7.90
CA GLY A 96 -1.93 -2.32 -7.92
C GLY A 96 -1.09 -1.09 -8.29
N TRP A 97 0.13 -1.05 -7.77
CA TRP A 97 1.15 -0.04 -8.07
C TRP A 97 2.52 -0.68 -8.30
N THR A 98 3.19 -0.23 -9.34
CA THR A 98 4.55 -0.67 -9.66
C THR A 98 5.55 0.07 -8.77
N CYS A 99 6.34 -0.68 -8.02
CA CYS A 99 7.40 -0.13 -7.19
C CYS A 99 8.70 -0.10 -8.01
N PRO A 100 9.24 1.07 -8.38
CA PRO A 100 10.49 1.14 -9.13
C PRO A 100 11.62 0.55 -8.28
N SER A 101 12.28 -0.48 -8.80
CA SER A 101 13.41 -1.11 -8.11
C SER A 101 14.60 -0.15 -8.07
N SER A 102 14.82 0.51 -6.94
CA SER A 102 16.09 1.19 -6.64
C SER A 102 17.19 0.22 -6.18
N LEU A 103 16.87 -1.07 -6.06
CA LEU A 103 17.74 -2.15 -5.63
C LEU A 103 18.25 -2.95 -6.84
N ARG A 104 19.16 -2.36 -7.62
CA ARG A 104 20.13 -3.09 -8.46
C ARG A 104 21.47 -2.37 -8.41
#